data_AF-A0AAD2EDG3-F1
#
_entry.id   AF-A0AAD2EDG3-F1
#
_cell.length_a   1.000
_cell.length_b   1.000
_cell.length_c   1.000
_cell.angle_alpha   90.00
_cell.angle_beta   90.00
_cell.angle_gamma   90.00
#
_symmetry.space_group_name_H-M   'P 1'
#
loop_
_entity.id
_entity.type
_entity.pdbx_description
1 polymer ?
#
loop_
_entity_poly.entity_id
_entity_poly.type
_entity_poly.pdbx_seq_one_letter_code
_entity_poly.pdbx_strand_id
1 'polypeptide(L)'
;MRIDQFSNKKQTPPESILSEIRLNRLVRFGSCWFRFFCYIAELNTESRQKDLVKWVLTRRTTNVDLEAADLEGDGIVGAAEFVLYKLKEMGKINQEDILLFMDEFENLDFDQSGTLSGCDLKLAQPAQM
;
A
#
# COMPACT_ATOMS: atom_id res chain seq x y z
N MET A 1 -78.50 18.60 15.47
CA MET A 1 -78.24 17.67 14.35
C MET A 1 -76.91 18.06 13.70
N ARG A 2 -76.04 17.05 13.55
CA ARG A 2 -74.76 16.87 12.84
C ARG A 2 -73.93 18.08 12.34
N ILE A 3 -72.65 18.14 12.76
CA ILE A 3 -71.40 17.72 12.07
C ILE A 3 -71.18 18.44 10.73
N ASP A 4 -70.12 19.24 10.69
CA ASP A 4 -69.15 19.50 9.60
C ASP A 4 -68.53 20.86 9.94
N GLN A 5 -67.30 20.98 10.41
CA GLN A 5 -66.13 21.02 9.54
C GLN A 5 -64.88 20.62 10.36
N PHE A 6 -64.51 19.34 10.32
CA PHE A 6 -63.09 18.97 10.45
C PHE A 6 -62.39 19.43 9.16
N SER A 7 -62.20 20.75 9.02
CA SER A 7 -61.36 21.30 7.98
C SER A 7 -59.93 20.96 8.35
N ASN A 8 -59.48 19.86 7.77
CA ASN A 8 -58.12 19.32 7.82
C ASN A 8 -57.16 20.39 7.26
N LYS A 9 -56.74 21.33 8.12
CA LYS A 9 -55.58 22.19 7.87
C LYS A 9 -54.36 21.29 7.91
N LYS A 10 -53.93 20.82 6.74
CA LYS A 10 -52.56 20.37 6.54
C LYS A 10 -51.65 21.57 6.82
N GLN A 11 -51.23 21.72 8.08
CA GLN A 11 -50.24 22.71 8.49
C GLN A 11 -48.98 22.43 7.69
N THR A 12 -48.68 23.27 6.71
CA THR A 12 -47.40 23.19 5.99
C THR A 12 -46.29 23.48 6.98
N PRO A 13 -45.22 22.66 7.02
CA PRO A 13 -44.16 22.82 8.00
C PRO A 13 -43.49 24.21 7.86
N PRO A 14 -43.09 24.83 8.98
CA PRO A 14 -42.39 26.11 8.94
C PRO A 14 -41.09 26.03 8.13
N GLU A 15 -40.76 27.12 7.42
CA GLU A 15 -39.58 27.22 6.52
C GLU A 15 -38.26 26.82 7.18
N SER A 16 -38.11 27.03 8.50
CA SER A 16 -36.95 26.56 9.27
C SER A 16 -36.77 25.04 9.21
N ILE A 17 -37.85 24.28 9.36
CA ILE A 17 -37.84 22.81 9.27
C ILE A 17 -37.58 22.36 7.84
N LEU A 18 -38.09 23.09 6.83
CA LEU A 18 -37.80 22.81 5.43
C LEU A 18 -36.31 23.01 5.08
N SER A 19 -35.66 24.02 5.65
CA SER A 19 -34.23 24.26 5.46
C SER A 19 -33.35 23.17 6.09
N GLU A 20 -33.66 22.71 7.31
CA GLU A 20 -32.96 21.59 7.96
C GLU A 20 -33.15 20.27 7.20
N ILE A 21 -34.37 19.98 6.72
CA ILE A 21 -34.63 18.78 5.92
C ILE A 21 -33.84 18.83 4.61
N ARG A 22 -33.77 19.99 3.95
CA ARG A 22 -32.96 20.19 2.74
C ARG A 22 -31.47 20.01 3.02
N LEU A 23 -30.97 20.57 4.12
CA LEU A 23 -29.56 20.46 4.52
C LEU A 23 -29.18 19.01 4.86
N ASN A 24 -29.98 18.32 5.69
CA ASN A 24 -29.76 16.92 6.07
C ASN A 24 -29.83 15.99 4.87
N ARG A 25 -30.71 16.28 3.91
CA ARG A 25 -30.79 15.56 2.64
C ARG A 25 -29.51 15.75 1.82
N LEU A 26 -29.03 16.99 1.67
CA LEU A 26 -27.82 17.31 0.90
C LEU A 26 -26.56 16.70 1.54
N VAL A 27 -26.41 16.80 2.87
CA VAL A 27 -25.28 16.22 3.62
C VAL A 27 -25.28 14.69 3.52
N ARG A 28 -26.45 14.06 3.61
CA ARG A 28 -26.58 12.61 3.46
C ARG A 28 -26.25 12.14 2.04
N PHE A 29 -26.64 12.88 1.00
CA PHE A 29 -26.24 12.58 -0.36
C PHE A 29 -24.73 12.74 -0.57
N GLY A 30 -24.14 13.83 -0.10
CA GLY A 30 -22.69 14.07 -0.22
C GLY A 30 -21.83 13.00 0.46
N SER A 31 -22.21 12.58 1.68
CA SER A 31 -21.49 11.52 2.40
C SER A 31 -21.60 10.14 1.74
N CYS A 32 -22.76 9.77 1.19
CA CYS A 32 -22.89 8.53 0.42
C CYS A 32 -22.03 8.54 -0.85
N TRP A 33 -21.98 9.68 -1.55
CA TRP A 33 -21.17 9.83 -2.76
C TRP A 33 -19.68 9.75 -2.44
N PHE A 34 -19.23 10.42 -1.38
CA PHE A 34 -17.86 10.31 -0.91
C PHE A 34 -17.47 8.86 -0.60
N ARG A 35 -18.31 8.13 0.15
CA ARG A 35 -18.07 6.71 0.47
C ARG A 35 -18.02 5.84 -0.78
N PHE A 36 -18.89 6.10 -1.76
CA PHE A 36 -18.87 5.40 -3.03
C PHE A 36 -17.56 5.64 -3.79
N PHE A 37 -17.11 6.89 -3.89
CA PHE A 37 -15.84 7.21 -4.54
C PHE A 37 -14.63 6.64 -3.80
N CYS A 38 -14.61 6.68 -2.46
CA CYS A 38 -13.56 6.03 -1.67
C CYS A 38 -13.52 4.53 -1.93
N TYR A 39 -14.67 3.86 -1.93
CA TYR A 39 -14.76 2.42 -2.20
C TYR A 39 -14.28 2.05 -3.62
N ILE A 40 -14.69 2.83 -4.62
CA ILE A 40 -14.20 2.64 -6.00
C ILE A 40 -12.69 2.93 -6.10
N ALA A 41 -12.18 3.93 -5.38
CA ALA A 41 -10.76 4.22 -5.35
C ALA A 41 -9.96 3.06 -4.75
N GLU A 42 -10.39 2.52 -3.61
CA GLU A 42 -9.79 1.34 -2.97
C GLU A 42 -9.75 0.14 -3.91
N LEU A 43 -10.89 -0.21 -4.52
CA LEU A 43 -10.99 -1.30 -5.49
C LEU A 43 -10.07 -1.10 -6.70
N ASN A 44 -10.02 0.11 -7.24
CA ASN A 44 -9.16 0.42 -8.39
C ASN A 44 -7.68 0.36 -8.01
N THR A 45 -7.30 0.85 -6.83
CA THR A 45 -5.91 0.75 -6.37
C THR A 45 -5.48 -0.70 -6.18
N GLU A 46 -6.35 -1.55 -5.61
CA GLU A 46 -6.07 -2.96 -5.40
C GLU A 46 -5.96 -3.73 -6.72
N SER A 47 -6.88 -3.49 -7.67
CA SER A 47 -6.83 -4.13 -8.99
C SER A 47 -5.57 -3.73 -9.75
N ARG A 48 -5.22 -2.44 -9.76
CA ARG A 48 -4.02 -1.94 -10.44
C ARG A 48 -2.74 -2.49 -9.81
N GLN A 49 -2.69 -2.62 -8.48
CA GLN A 49 -1.57 -3.26 -7.80
C GLN A 49 -1.45 -4.74 -8.19
N LYS A 50 -2.56 -5.47 -8.24
CA LYS A 50 -2.59 -6.87 -8.69
C LYS A 50 -2.13 -7.02 -10.14
N ASP A 51 -2.57 -6.13 -11.03
CA ASP A 51 -2.17 -6.14 -12.43
C ASP A 51 -0.69 -5.81 -12.61
N LEU A 52 -0.16 -4.84 -11.86
CA LEU A 52 1.28 -4.52 -11.85
C LEU A 52 2.11 -5.71 -11.37
N VAL A 53 1.75 -6.32 -10.24
CA VAL A 53 2.42 -7.51 -9.71
C VAL A 53 2.41 -8.65 -10.75
N LYS A 54 1.25 -8.92 -11.35
CA LYS A 54 1.10 -9.95 -12.38
C LYS A 54 1.95 -9.64 -13.62
N TRP A 55 2.01 -8.38 -14.03
CA TRP A 55 2.83 -7.94 -15.15
C TRP A 55 4.32 -8.12 -14.86
N VAL A 56 4.79 -7.73 -13.66
CA VAL A 56 6.19 -7.90 -13.22
C VAL A 56 6.61 -9.37 -13.14
N LEU A 57 5.69 -10.25 -12.73
CA LEU A 57 5.92 -11.70 -12.65
C LEU A 57 5.90 -12.40 -14.03
N THR A 58 5.11 -11.88 -14.98
CA THR A 58 4.92 -12.52 -16.30
C THR A 58 5.89 -11.97 -17.36
N ARG A 59 6.45 -10.76 -17.18
CA ARG A 59 7.45 -10.21 -18.10
C ARG A 59 8.71 -11.08 -18.10
N ARG A 60 9.28 -11.31 -19.28
CA ARG A 60 10.62 -11.89 -19.40
C ARG A 60 11.64 -10.89 -18.86
N THR A 61 12.54 -11.37 -18.00
CA THR A 61 13.70 -10.59 -17.57
C THR A 61 14.68 -10.47 -18.72
N THR A 62 15.09 -9.23 -19.01
CA THR A 62 16.06 -8.91 -20.07
C THR A 62 17.47 -8.83 -19.48
N ASN A 63 18.50 -8.81 -20.33
CA ASN A 63 19.89 -8.74 -19.87
C ASN A 63 20.18 -7.45 -19.08
N VAL A 64 19.53 -6.34 -19.46
CA VAL A 64 19.60 -5.05 -18.73
C VAL A 64 18.94 -5.14 -17.35
N ASP A 65 17.87 -5.93 -17.24
CA ASP A 65 17.23 -6.18 -15.94
C ASP A 65 18.10 -7.06 -15.03
N LEU A 66 18.93 -7.92 -15.63
CA LEU A 66 19.88 -8.76 -14.92
C LEU A 66 21.04 -7.92 -14.39
N GLU A 67 21.60 -7.03 -15.20
CA GLU A 67 22.65 -6.09 -14.76
C GLU A 67 22.16 -5.16 -13.64
N ALA A 68 20.89 -4.76 -13.66
CA ALA A 68 20.29 -3.97 -12.59
C ALA A 68 19.93 -4.78 -11.32
N ALA A 69 19.91 -6.11 -11.42
CA ALA A 69 19.66 -7.02 -10.30
C ALA A 69 20.95 -7.44 -9.59
N ASP A 70 22.10 -7.34 -10.27
CA ASP A 70 23.43 -7.55 -9.73
C ASP A 70 23.74 -6.44 -8.71
N LEU A 71 23.55 -6.74 -7.42
CA LEU A 71 23.75 -5.79 -6.33
C LEU A 71 25.21 -5.77 -5.89
N GLU A 72 25.89 -6.91 -6.03
CA GLU A 72 27.27 -7.12 -5.58
C GLU A 72 28.30 -6.74 -6.67
N GLY A 73 27.86 -6.59 -7.93
CA GLY A 73 28.67 -6.14 -9.05
C GLY A 73 29.65 -7.19 -9.58
N ASP A 74 29.39 -8.47 -9.30
CA ASP A 74 30.25 -9.59 -9.71
C ASP A 74 29.89 -10.14 -11.11
N GLY A 75 28.81 -9.64 -11.71
CA GLY A 75 28.27 -10.06 -12.99
C GLY A 75 27.44 -11.36 -12.93
N ILE A 76 27.15 -11.89 -11.75
CA ILE A 76 26.41 -13.13 -11.52
C ILE A 76 25.20 -12.85 -10.63
N VAL A 77 24.00 -12.88 -11.22
CA VAL A 77 22.77 -12.72 -10.44
C VAL A 77 22.36 -14.02 -9.77
N GLY A 78 22.48 -14.06 -8.45
CA GLY A 78 21.98 -15.13 -7.60
C GLY A 78 20.45 -15.16 -7.50
N ALA A 79 19.92 -16.28 -6.99
CA ALA A 79 18.47 -16.42 -6.79
C ALA A 79 17.90 -15.37 -5.82
N ALA A 80 18.66 -14.98 -4.80
CA ALA A 80 18.25 -13.98 -3.82
C ALA A 80 18.16 -12.57 -4.44
N GLU A 81 19.20 -12.17 -5.16
CA GLU A 81 19.25 -10.89 -5.90
C GLU A 81 18.13 -10.79 -6.94
N PHE A 82 17.86 -11.88 -7.68
CA PHE A 82 16.75 -11.94 -8.62
C PHE A 82 15.39 -11.72 -7.95
N VAL A 83 15.15 -12.37 -6.80
CA VAL A 83 13.92 -12.20 -6.03
C VAL A 83 13.83 -10.79 -5.45
N LEU A 84 14.93 -10.23 -4.96
CA LEU A 84 14.98 -8.88 -4.41
C LEU A 84 14.71 -7.81 -5.47
N TYR A 85 15.30 -7.96 -6.66
CA TYR A 85 15.00 -7.15 -7.83
C TYR A 85 13.51 -7.22 -8.20
N LYS A 86 12.90 -8.41 -8.22
CA LYS A 86 11.47 -8.56 -8.49
C LYS A 86 10.59 -7.90 -7.43
N LEU A 87 10.98 -7.96 -6.15
CA LEU A 87 10.28 -7.29 -5.06
C LEU A 87 10.36 -5.76 -5.17
N LYS A 88 11.52 -5.25 -5.58
CA LYS A 88 11.73 -3.83 -5.90
C LYS A 88 10.90 -3.40 -7.10
N GLU A 89 10.87 -4.16 -8.19
CA GLU A 89 10.03 -3.88 -9.36
C GLU A 89 8.52 -3.86 -9.00
N MET A 90 8.10 -4.71 -8.07
CA MET A 90 6.72 -4.71 -7.55
C MET A 90 6.43 -3.55 -6.59
N GLY A 91 7.43 -2.73 -6.25
CA GLY A 91 7.32 -1.64 -5.28
C GLY A 91 7.02 -2.10 -3.86
N LYS A 92 7.38 -3.35 -3.51
CA LYS A 92 7.21 -3.87 -2.14
C LYS A 92 8.33 -3.47 -1.20
N ILE A 93 9.49 -3.15 -1.75
CA ILE A 93 10.71 -2.78 -1.04
C ILE A 93 11.32 -1.60 -1.80
N ASN A 94 11.79 -0.58 -1.10
CA ASN A 94 12.46 0.56 -1.71
C ASN A 94 13.98 0.34 -1.78
N GLN A 95 14.67 1.09 -2.63
CA GLN A 95 16.12 0.97 -2.77
C GLN A 95 16.83 1.36 -1.46
N GLU A 96 16.30 2.34 -0.75
CA GLU A 96 16.86 2.83 0.51
C GLU A 96 16.84 1.75 1.58
N ASP A 97 15.76 0.98 1.65
CA ASP A 97 15.61 -0.14 2.58
C ASP A 97 16.62 -1.26 2.25
N ILE A 98 16.81 -1.54 0.96
CA ILE A 98 17.81 -2.51 0.49
C ILE A 98 19.21 -2.07 0.89
N LEU A 99 19.57 -0.81 0.65
CA LEU A 99 20.89 -0.28 1.02
C LEU A 99 21.14 -0.34 2.53
N LEU A 100 20.11 -0.07 3.34
CA LEU A 100 20.22 -0.17 4.79
C LEU A 100 20.49 -1.61 5.24
N PHE A 101 19.82 -2.59 4.64
CA PHE A 101 20.06 -4.00 4.95
C PHE A 101 21.42 -4.49 4.44
N MET A 102 21.89 -3.99 3.30
CA MET A 102 23.24 -4.30 2.79
C MET A 102 24.32 -3.72 3.70
N ASP A 103 24.16 -2.50 4.19
CA ASP A 103 25.09 -1.88 5.14
C ASP A 103 25.10 -2.65 6.48
N GLU A 104 23.94 -3.08 6.99
CA GLU A 104 23.88 -3.94 8.17
C GLU A 104 24.58 -5.28 7.93
N PHE A 105 24.40 -5.88 6.75
CA PHE A 105 25.04 -7.12 6.36
C PHE A 105 26.57 -6.98 6.31
N GLU A 106 27.09 -5.95 5.65
CA GLU A 106 28.53 -5.65 5.57
C GLU A 106 29.15 -5.42 6.96
N ASN A 107 28.42 -4.76 7.86
CA ASN A 107 28.87 -4.55 9.24
C ASN A 107 28.90 -5.85 10.06
N LEU A 108 28.01 -6.80 9.75
CA LEU A 108 27.96 -8.10 10.41
C LEU A 108 28.97 -9.09 9.82
N ASP A 109 29.28 -9.00 8.53
CA ASP A 109 30.21 -9.87 7.81
C ASP A 109 31.68 -9.50 8.07
N PHE A 110 32.16 -9.87 9.26
CA PHE A 110 33.51 -9.52 9.72
C PHE A 110 34.62 -10.15 8.85
N ASP A 111 34.38 -11.34 8.30
CA ASP A 111 35.34 -12.02 7.44
C ASP A 111 35.21 -11.64 5.96
N GLN A 112 34.25 -10.78 5.62
CA GLN A 112 33.96 -10.30 4.26
C GLN A 112 33.81 -11.46 3.27
N SER A 113 33.27 -12.59 3.75
CA SER A 113 33.07 -13.78 2.93
C SER A 113 31.91 -13.63 1.95
N GLY A 114 31.07 -12.61 2.12
CA GLY A 114 29.79 -12.47 1.42
C GLY A 114 28.71 -13.36 2.03
N THR A 115 28.96 -13.95 3.21
CA THR A 115 28.00 -14.82 3.88
C THR A 115 28.01 -14.62 5.39
N LEU A 116 26.83 -14.48 6.01
CA LEU A 116 26.75 -14.45 7.46
C LEU A 116 26.78 -15.87 8.03
N SER A 117 27.84 -16.18 8.77
CA SER A 117 27.97 -17.40 9.55
C SER A 117 27.71 -17.14 11.04
N GLY A 118 27.49 -18.23 11.80
CA GLY A 118 27.33 -18.12 13.25
C GLY A 118 28.60 -17.62 13.98
N CYS A 119 29.75 -17.58 13.31
CA CYS A 119 30.97 -16.98 13.84
C CYS A 119 30.90 -15.45 13.77
N ASP A 120 30.40 -14.92 12.66
CA ASP A 120 30.29 -13.48 12.42
C ASP A 120 29.31 -12.83 13.41
N LEU A 121 28.18 -13.50 13.66
CA LEU A 121 27.18 -13.05 14.64
C LEU A 121 27.71 -13.04 16.09
N LYS A 122 28.65 -13.93 16.43
CA LYS A 122 29.29 -13.96 17.76
C LYS A 122 30.35 -12.87 17.92
N LEU A 123 30.99 -12.45 16.83
CA LEU A 123 31.98 -11.39 16.82
C LEU A 123 31.31 -10.00 16.79
N ALA A 124 30.16 -9.88 16.13
CA ALA A 124 29.38 -8.65 16.05
C ALA A 124 28.61 -8.32 17.34
N GLN A 125 28.28 -9.31 18.17
CA GLN A 125 27.72 -9.05 19.49
C GLN A 125 28.84 -8.76 20.50
N PRO A 126 28.83 -7.61 21.20
CA PRO A 126 29.70 -7.44 22.35
C PRO A 126 29.31 -8.51 23.37
N ALA A 127 30.28 -9.34 23.77
CA ALA A 127 30.13 -10.33 24.81
C ALA A 127 29.30 -9.74 25.96
N GLN A 128 28.05 -10.21 26.12
CA GLN A 128 27.32 -9.94 27.36
C GLN A 128 28.07 -10.72 28.43
N MET A 129 28.87 -9.97 29.17
CA MET A 129 29.66 -10.40 30.32
C MET A 129 28.74 -10.70 31.50
#